data_AF-A0A178AIU6-F1
#
_entry.id   AF-A0A178AIU6-F1
#
_cell.length_a   1.000
_cell.length_b   1.000
_cell.length_c   1.000
_cell.angle_alpha   90.00
_cell.angle_beta   90.00
_cell.angle_gamma   90.00
#
_symmetry.space_group_name_H-M   'P 1'
#
loop_
_entity.id
_entity.type
_entity.pdbx_description
1 polymer ?
#
loop_
_entity_poly.entity_id
_entity_poly.type
_entity_poly.pdbx_seq_one_letter_code
_entity_poly.pdbx_strand_id
1 'polypeptide(L)'
;MNALLFVIANQRLPDSIVEDRVNKAWRPIPAGQLTANQARRMLLVVIPLVFVGCLCLGGMVETVAMMVQTWMYNDLGGADEMYIVRNIINALGFKCYSSGSTYVAAGIHTLTAQAYKWIAIVGAIVFTTLSMQDLPDVKGDAARAHDESADDG
;
A
#
# COMPACT_ATOMS: atom_id res chain seq x y z
N MET A 1 5.41 -2.53 10.29
CA MET A 1 4.75 -3.85 10.37
C MET A 1 3.63 -4.07 9.35
N ASN A 2 3.18 -3.07 8.57
CA ASN A 2 1.97 -3.16 7.73
C ASN A 2 2.17 -3.64 6.28
N ALA A 3 3.40 -3.95 5.85
CA ALA A 3 3.68 -4.25 4.44
C ALA A 3 2.87 -5.43 3.89
N LEU A 4 2.81 -6.53 4.64
CA LEU A 4 2.01 -7.71 4.25
C LEU A 4 0.52 -7.38 4.16
N LEU A 5 0.00 -6.61 5.13
CA LEU A 5 -1.39 -6.17 5.16
C LEU A 5 -1.72 -5.36 3.90
N PHE A 6 -0.90 -4.37 3.57
CA PHE A 6 -1.06 -3.55 2.37
C PHE A 6 -1.05 -4.38 1.08
N VAL A 7 -0.08 -5.29 0.93
CA VAL A 7 0.06 -6.11 -0.28
C VAL A 7 -1.15 -7.02 -0.49
N ILE A 8 -1.64 -7.66 0.58
CA ILE A 8 -2.84 -8.51 0.49
C ILE A 8 -4.08 -7.66 0.20
N ALA A 9 -4.21 -6.49 0.84
CA ALA A 9 -5.33 -5.57 0.63
C ALA A 9 -5.40 -5.02 -0.79
N ASN A 10 -4.26 -4.74 -1.40
CA ASN A 10 -4.18 -4.25 -2.77
C ASN A 10 -4.46 -5.35 -3.80
N GLN A 11 -3.76 -6.49 -3.75
CA GLN A 11 -3.92 -7.54 -4.77
C GLN A 11 -5.31 -8.19 -4.82
N ARG A 12 -6.12 -8.08 -3.76
CA ARG A 12 -7.46 -8.72 -3.74
C ARG A 12 -8.49 -8.00 -4.60
N LEU A 13 -8.24 -6.75 -4.99
CA LEU A 13 -9.23 -5.93 -5.68
C LEU A 13 -9.43 -6.43 -7.12
N PRO A 14 -10.67 -6.44 -7.66
CA PRO A 14 -10.94 -6.90 -9.01
C PRO A 14 -10.04 -6.23 -10.06
N ASP A 15 -9.97 -4.89 -10.02
CA ASP A 15 -9.18 -4.08 -10.94
C ASP A 15 -7.69 -4.39 -10.85
N SER A 16 -7.17 -4.53 -9.63
CA SER A 16 -5.78 -4.93 -9.40
C SER A 16 -5.50 -6.34 -9.92
N ILE A 17 -6.48 -7.26 -9.90
CA ILE A 17 -6.31 -8.60 -10.47
C ILE A 17 -6.25 -8.53 -11.99
N VAL A 18 -7.10 -7.72 -12.64
CA VAL A 18 -7.07 -7.51 -14.10
C VAL A 18 -5.74 -6.91 -14.53
N GLU A 19 -5.31 -5.84 -13.86
CA GLU A 19 -4.03 -5.17 -14.11
C GLU A 19 -2.85 -6.13 -13.86
N ASP A 20 -2.80 -6.79 -12.71
CA ASP A 20 -1.69 -7.67 -12.33
C ASP A 20 -1.60 -8.92 -13.21
N ARG A 21 -2.69 -9.40 -13.81
CA ARG A 21 -2.62 -10.50 -14.80
C ARG A 21 -1.77 -10.11 -16.01
N VAL A 22 -1.74 -8.84 -16.36
CA VAL A 22 -0.94 -8.32 -17.47
C VAL A 22 0.48 -7.96 -16.99
N ASN A 23 0.57 -7.15 -15.93
CA ASN A 23 1.84 -6.55 -15.53
C ASN A 23 2.67 -7.49 -14.62
N LYS A 24 2.01 -8.27 -13.77
CA LYS A 24 2.59 -8.92 -12.58
C LYS A 24 2.02 -10.33 -12.40
N ALA A 25 1.93 -11.11 -13.50
CA ALA A 25 1.25 -12.41 -13.55
C ALA A 25 1.81 -13.48 -12.57
N TRP A 26 3.02 -13.27 -12.07
CA TRP A 26 3.66 -14.10 -11.04
C TRP A 26 3.09 -13.88 -9.63
N ARG A 27 2.32 -12.81 -9.39
CA ARG A 27 1.71 -12.54 -8.09
C ARG A 27 0.72 -13.65 -7.69
N PRO A 28 0.54 -13.94 -6.38
CA PRO A 28 -0.24 -15.09 -5.93
C PRO A 28 -1.67 -15.17 -6.48
N ILE A 29 -2.39 -14.05 -6.58
CA ILE A 29 -3.78 -14.04 -7.04
C ILE A 29 -3.88 -14.22 -8.57
N PRO A 30 -3.17 -13.43 -9.39
CA PRO A 30 -3.10 -13.67 -10.84
C PRO A 30 -2.63 -15.07 -11.23
N ALA A 31 -1.66 -15.62 -10.49
CA ALA A 31 -1.12 -16.96 -10.70
C ALA A 31 -2.07 -18.10 -10.27
N GLY A 32 -3.24 -17.78 -9.69
CA GLY A 32 -4.22 -18.76 -9.22
C GLY A 32 -3.81 -19.52 -7.95
N GLN A 33 -2.77 -19.07 -7.26
CA GLN A 33 -2.29 -19.66 -6.00
C GLN A 33 -3.16 -19.25 -4.81
N LEU A 34 -3.83 -18.10 -4.92
CA LEU A 34 -4.71 -17.53 -3.90
C LEU A 34 -5.94 -16.91 -4.57
N THR A 35 -7.13 -17.14 -4.02
CA THR A 35 -8.34 -16.44 -4.46
C THR A 35 -8.52 -15.11 -3.73
N ALA A 36 -9.21 -14.15 -4.35
CA ALA A 36 -9.56 -12.87 -3.70
C ALA A 36 -10.31 -13.06 -2.36
N ASN A 37 -11.20 -14.06 -2.30
CA ASN A 37 -11.91 -14.42 -1.07
C ASN A 37 -10.99 -14.98 0.03
N GLN A 38 -10.00 -15.80 -0.34
CA GLN A 38 -8.98 -16.26 0.60
C GLN A 38 -8.12 -15.10 1.09
N ALA A 39 -7.68 -14.20 0.20
CA ALA A 39 -6.94 -12.99 0.56
C ALA A 39 -7.73 -12.10 1.54
N ARG A 40 -9.02 -11.87 1.29
CA ARG A 40 -9.93 -11.18 2.21
C ARG A 40 -9.98 -11.87 3.58
N ARG A 41 -10.11 -13.20 3.62
CA ARG A 41 -10.11 -13.96 4.88
C ARG A 41 -8.77 -13.86 5.61
N MET A 42 -7.65 -13.84 4.89
CA MET A 42 -6.33 -13.62 5.47
C MET A 42 -6.25 -12.23 6.13
N LEU A 43 -6.84 -11.18 5.55
CA LEU A 43 -6.87 -9.86 6.18
C LEU A 43 -7.59 -9.86 7.54
N LEU A 44 -8.63 -10.66 7.72
CA LEU A 44 -9.31 -10.81 9.01
C LEU A 44 -8.37 -11.31 10.12
N VAL A 45 -7.31 -12.04 9.76
CA VAL A 45 -6.30 -12.55 10.68
C VAL A 45 -5.09 -11.62 10.76
N VAL A 46 -4.60 -11.14 9.62
CA VAL A 46 -3.41 -10.29 9.51
C VAL A 46 -3.62 -8.94 10.21
N ILE A 47 -4.80 -8.33 10.09
CA ILE A 47 -5.08 -7.03 10.73
C ILE A 47 -4.92 -7.13 12.27
N PRO A 48 -5.60 -8.06 12.99
CA PRO A 48 -5.36 -8.27 14.41
C PRO A 48 -3.91 -8.61 14.76
N LEU A 49 -3.23 -9.44 13.97
CA LEU A 49 -1.84 -9.81 14.24
C LEU A 49 -0.90 -8.61 14.15
N VAL A 50 -1.09 -7.75 13.15
CA VAL A 50 -0.29 -6.52 13.01
C VAL A 50 -0.58 -5.54 14.15
N PHE A 51 -1.84 -5.43 14.57
CA PHE A 51 -2.23 -4.63 15.72
C PHE A 51 -1.59 -5.12 17.02
N VAL A 52 -1.64 -6.43 17.29
CA VAL A 52 -0.99 -7.04 18.46
C VAL A 52 0.53 -6.87 18.39
N GLY A 53 1.13 -7.09 17.22
CA GLY A 53 2.56 -6.87 17.01
C GLY A 53 2.98 -5.44 17.34
N CYS A 54 2.13 -4.47 16.99
CA CYS A 54 2.34 -3.07 17.37
C CYS A 54 2.23 -2.82 18.88
N LEU A 55 1.34 -3.51 19.60
CA LEU A 55 1.29 -3.40 21.06
C LEU A 55 2.58 -3.94 21.71
N CYS A 56 3.20 -4.95 21.11
CA CYS A 56 4.45 -5.53 21.60
C CYS A 56 5.70 -4.70 21.24
N LEU A 57 5.72 -4.09 20.05
CA LEU A 57 6.91 -3.43 19.50
C LEU A 57 6.85 -1.89 19.52
N GLY A 58 5.69 -1.32 19.84
CA GLY A 58 5.42 0.12 19.76
C GLY A 58 5.10 0.60 18.34
N GLY A 59 5.03 1.92 18.14
CA GLY A 59 4.67 2.53 16.85
C GLY A 59 3.17 2.52 16.56
N MET A 60 2.34 2.73 17.59
CA MET A 60 0.87 2.68 17.52
C MET A 60 0.30 3.67 16.52
N VAL A 61 0.79 4.91 16.55
CA VAL A 61 0.32 5.98 15.68
C VAL A 61 0.59 5.63 14.22
N GLU A 62 1.80 5.19 13.92
CA GLU A 62 2.22 4.81 12.57
C GLU A 62 1.47 3.55 12.09
N THR A 63 1.25 2.59 12.97
CA THR A 63 0.54 1.36 12.61
C THR A 63 -0.91 1.65 12.26
N VAL A 64 -1.63 2.39 13.12
CA VAL A 64 -3.03 2.76 12.87
C VAL A 64 -3.13 3.67 11.65
N ALA A 65 -2.24 4.65 11.51
CA ALA A 65 -2.21 5.53 10.34
C ALA A 65 -2.03 4.73 9.04
N MET A 66 -1.13 3.74 9.02
CA MET A 66 -0.97 2.86 7.85
C MET A 66 -2.17 1.97 7.56
N MET A 67 -2.88 1.49 8.58
CA MET A 67 -4.12 0.72 8.39
C MET A 67 -5.20 1.60 7.75
N VAL A 68 -5.41 2.81 8.28
CA VAL A 68 -6.34 3.80 7.72
C VAL A 68 -5.95 4.15 6.30
N GLN A 69 -4.67 4.39 6.05
CA GLN A 69 -4.19 4.75 4.72
C GLN A 69 -4.32 3.59 3.73
N THR A 70 -4.10 2.36 4.16
CA THR A 70 -4.32 1.17 3.30
C THR A 70 -5.78 1.08 2.89
N TRP A 71 -6.70 1.34 3.82
CA TRP A 71 -8.13 1.38 3.53
C TRP A 71 -8.48 2.55 2.60
N MET A 72 -7.98 3.76 2.85
CA MET A 72 -8.20 4.92 1.96
C MET A 72 -7.65 4.69 0.55
N TYR A 73 -6.47 4.09 0.43
CA TYR A 73 -5.82 3.83 -0.86
C TYR A 73 -6.60 2.80 -1.68
N ASN A 74 -6.99 1.69 -1.05
CA ASN A 74 -7.58 0.54 -1.75
C ASN A 74 -9.11 0.60 -1.77
N ASP A 75 -9.75 0.63 -0.61
CA ASP A 75 -11.19 0.45 -0.47
C ASP A 75 -12.00 1.74 -0.73
N LEU A 76 -11.39 2.91 -0.56
CA LEU A 76 -12.01 4.20 -0.93
C LEU A 76 -11.57 4.71 -2.31
N GLY A 77 -10.80 3.93 -3.07
CA GLY A 77 -10.37 4.32 -4.42
C GLY A 77 -9.34 5.46 -4.45
N GLY A 78 -8.65 5.76 -3.35
CA GLY A 78 -7.63 6.81 -3.33
C GLY A 78 -6.45 6.56 -4.29
N ALA A 79 -6.26 5.32 -4.73
CA ALA A 79 -5.33 4.93 -5.78
C ALA A 79 -5.78 5.34 -7.19
N ASP A 80 -7.08 5.50 -7.40
CA ASP A 80 -7.72 5.75 -8.70
C ASP A 80 -8.04 7.23 -8.91
N GLU A 81 -7.86 8.04 -7.87
CA GLU A 81 -7.95 9.49 -7.91
C GLU A 81 -6.84 10.14 -8.76
N MET A 82 -7.00 11.44 -9.01
CA MET A 82 -5.99 12.24 -9.72
C MET A 82 -4.57 12.02 -9.18
N TYR A 83 -3.59 12.00 -10.10
CA TYR A 83 -2.15 11.77 -9.81
C TYR A 83 -1.64 12.49 -8.55
N ILE A 84 -2.05 13.73 -8.30
CA ILE A 84 -1.63 14.50 -7.13
C ILE A 84 -2.11 13.84 -5.83
N VAL A 85 -3.38 13.43 -5.76
CA VAL A 85 -3.99 12.78 -4.59
C VAL A 85 -3.31 11.44 -4.34
N ARG A 86 -3.18 10.61 -5.39
CA ARG A 86 -2.46 9.32 -5.33
C ARG A 86 -1.03 9.48 -4.82
N ASN A 87 -0.29 10.45 -5.35
CA ASN A 87 1.10 10.69 -4.95
C ASN A 87 1.21 11.21 -3.51
N ILE A 88 0.27 12.04 -3.05
CA ILE A 88 0.21 12.48 -1.65
C ILE A 88 -0.03 11.28 -0.73
N ILE A 89 -1.02 10.45 -1.03
CA ILE A 89 -1.33 9.26 -0.24
C ILE A 89 -0.10 8.35 -0.19
N ASN A 90 0.49 8.01 -1.34
CA ASN A 90 1.69 7.18 -1.38
C ASN A 90 2.87 7.80 -0.60
N ALA A 91 3.14 9.09 -0.77
CA ALA A 91 4.21 9.77 -0.03
C ALA A 91 3.99 9.73 1.49
N LEU A 92 2.74 9.90 1.97
CA LEU A 92 2.40 9.74 3.38
C LEU A 92 2.62 8.30 3.86
N GLY A 93 2.35 7.31 3.01
CA GLY A 93 2.56 5.89 3.32
C GLY A 93 4.03 5.57 3.49
N PHE A 94 4.88 6.04 2.57
CA PHE A 94 6.33 5.89 2.69
C PHE A 94 6.91 6.62 3.91
N LYS A 95 6.40 7.82 4.23
CA LYS A 95 6.79 8.52 5.46
C LYS A 95 6.43 7.70 6.70
N CYS A 96 5.22 7.13 6.73
CA CYS A 96 4.74 6.35 7.85
C CYS A 96 5.50 5.01 8.01
N TYR A 97 5.85 4.35 6.90
CA TYR A 97 6.77 3.21 6.93
C TYR A 97 8.15 3.59 7.46
N SER A 98 8.68 4.73 7.01
CA SER A 98 10.00 5.21 7.43
C SER A 98 10.01 5.58 8.92
N SER A 99 9.01 6.31 9.41
CA SER A 99 8.90 6.67 10.82
C SER A 99 8.66 5.44 11.70
N GLY A 100 7.74 4.55 11.31
CA GLY A 100 7.39 3.36 12.10
C GLY A 100 8.55 2.36 12.21
N SER A 101 9.27 2.11 11.11
CA SER A 101 10.46 1.25 11.13
C SER A 101 11.59 1.86 11.95
N THR A 102 11.83 3.16 11.81
CA THR A 102 12.86 3.86 12.58
C THR A 102 12.51 3.90 14.07
N TYR A 103 11.24 4.08 14.42
CA TYR A 103 10.77 4.04 15.81
C TYR A 103 11.05 2.68 16.46
N VAL A 104 10.64 1.59 15.79
CA VAL A 104 10.89 0.23 16.29
C VAL A 104 12.40 -0.06 16.39
N ALA A 105 13.19 0.40 15.42
CA ALA A 105 14.65 0.23 15.42
C ALA A 105 15.35 1.06 16.51
N ALA A 106 14.81 2.24 16.85
CA ALA A 106 15.36 3.12 17.87
C ALA A 106 15.12 2.60 19.30
N GLY A 107 14.14 1.71 19.51
CA GLY A 107 13.83 1.11 20.81
C GLY A 107 13.43 2.17 21.84
N ILE A 108 14.27 2.37 22.86
CA ILE A 108 14.03 3.38 23.91
C ILE A 108 14.37 4.82 23.47
N HIS A 109 15.04 4.97 22.33
CA HIS A 109 15.47 6.29 21.84
C HIS A 109 14.37 6.97 21.04
N THR A 110 14.22 8.28 21.24
CA THR A 110 13.26 9.09 20.48
C THR A 110 13.84 9.54 19.14
N LEU A 111 12.95 9.74 18.17
CA LEU A 111 13.33 10.29 16.86
C LEU A 111 13.87 11.71 17.03
N THR A 112 15.10 11.93 16.54
CA THR A 112 15.73 13.25 16.55
C THR A 112 15.14 14.15 15.46
N ALA A 113 15.32 15.47 15.58
CA ALA A 113 14.98 16.40 14.51
C ALA A 113 15.66 16.06 13.18
N GLN A 114 16.87 15.47 13.23
CA GLN A 114 17.59 15.01 12.04
C GLN A 114 16.89 13.81 11.38
N ALA A 115 16.33 12.88 12.16
CA ALA A 115 15.56 11.75 11.63
C ALA A 115 14.32 12.24 10.88
N TYR A 116 13.57 13.21 11.44
CA TYR A 116 12.42 13.80 10.75
C TYR A 116 12.79 14.55 9.47
N LYS A 117 13.94 15.23 9.43
CA LYS A 117 14.45 15.85 8.19
C LYS A 117 14.69 14.79 7.11
N TRP A 118 15.33 13.67 7.46
CA TRP A 118 15.57 12.58 6.51
C TRP A 118 14.27 11.92 6.04
N ILE A 119 13.30 11.69 6.94
CA ILE A 119 11.97 11.18 6.57
C ILE A 119 11.27 12.13 5.58
N ALA A 120 11.40 13.45 5.78
CA ALA A 120 10.85 14.44 4.86
C ALA A 120 11.53 14.41 3.49
N ILE A 121 12.87 14.30 3.45
CA ILE A 121 13.66 14.19 2.21
C ILE A 121 13.26 12.92 1.44
N VAL A 122 13.20 11.76 2.10
CA VAL A 122 12.77 10.50 1.47
C VAL A 122 11.35 10.63 0.93
N GLY A 123 10.43 11.21 1.70
CA GLY A 123 9.06 11.46 1.24
C GLY A 123 8.99 12.37 0.02
N ALA A 124 9.85 13.40 -0.07
CA ALA A 124 9.93 14.27 -1.24
C ALA A 124 10.47 13.55 -2.47
N ILE A 125 11.52 12.73 -2.31
CA ILE A 125 12.07 11.90 -3.39
C ILE A 125 10.99 10.95 -3.91
N VAL A 126 10.29 10.24 -3.02
CA VAL A 126 9.19 9.36 -3.42
C VAL A 126 8.14 10.16 -4.17
N PHE A 127 7.66 11.27 -3.63
CA PHE A 127 6.61 12.09 -4.26
C PHE A 127 6.96 12.50 -5.70
N THR A 128 8.20 12.91 -5.95
CA THR A 128 8.65 13.37 -7.28
C THR A 128 9.00 12.25 -8.24
N THR A 129 9.32 11.04 -7.75
CA THR A 129 9.75 9.91 -8.58
C THR A 129 8.67 8.84 -8.74
N LEU A 130 7.60 8.88 -7.96
CA LEU A 130 6.59 7.82 -7.94
C LEU A 130 5.95 7.59 -9.31
N SER A 131 5.74 8.65 -10.10
CA SER A 131 5.19 8.54 -11.46
C SER A 131 6.02 7.67 -12.40
N MET A 132 7.31 7.46 -12.12
CA MET A 132 8.14 6.55 -12.91
C MET A 132 7.71 5.08 -12.73
N GLN A 133 7.09 4.74 -11.60
CA GLN A 133 6.60 3.38 -11.32
C GLN A 133 5.37 3.03 -12.14
N ASP A 134 4.65 4.01 -12.69
CA ASP A 134 3.45 3.79 -13.51
C ASP A 134 3.82 3.42 -14.97
N LEU A 135 5.06 3.67 -15.41
CA LEU A 135 5.48 3.40 -16.79
C LEU A 135 5.35 1.93 -17.23
N PRO A 136 5.71 0.93 -16.41
CA PRO A 136 5.48 -0.47 -16.74
C PRO A 136 3.99 -0.85 -16.76
N ASP A 137 3.13 -0.07 -16.09
CA ASP A 137 1.75 -0.46 -15.84
C ASP A 137 0.78 -0.07 -16.97
N VAL A 138 1.24 0.68 -17.99
CA VAL A 138 0.45 1.15 -19.16
C VAL A 138 -0.40 0.05 -19.82
N LYS A 139 0.14 -1.17 -19.95
CA LYS A 139 -0.61 -2.28 -20.57
C LYS A 139 -1.73 -2.80 -19.67
N GLY A 140 -1.46 -2.90 -18.36
CA GLY A 140 -2.48 -3.28 -17.37
C GLY A 140 -3.55 -2.21 -17.21
N ASP A 141 -3.17 -0.93 -17.20
CA ASP A 141 -4.13 0.20 -17.16
C ASP A 141 -5.08 0.17 -18.36
N ALA A 142 -4.56 -0.10 -19.56
CA ALA A 142 -5.40 -0.25 -20.75
C ALA A 142 -6.34 -1.46 -20.67
N ALA A 143 -5.90 -2.57 -20.06
CA ALA A 143 -6.73 -3.74 -19.85
C ALA A 143 -7.86 -3.47 -18.84
N ARG A 144 -7.56 -2.76 -17.75
CA ARG A 144 -8.55 -2.35 -16.75
C ARG A 144 -9.63 -1.44 -17.35
N ALA A 145 -9.23 -0.40 -18.08
CA ALA A 145 -10.19 0.53 -18.70
C ALA A 145 -11.12 -0.16 -19.71
N HIS A 146 -10.64 -1.20 -20.40
CA HIS A 146 -11.46 -2.01 -21.29
C HIS A 146 -12.51 -2.84 -20.52
N ASP A 147 -12.13 -3.42 -19.37
CA ASP A 147 -13.02 -4.23 -18.53
C ASP A 147 -14.14 -3.35 -17.93
N GLU A 148 -13.80 -2.16 -17.42
CA GLU A 148 -14.78 -1.16 -16.94
C GLU A 148 -15.80 -0.79 -18.02
N SER A 149 -15.34 -0.54 -19.25
CA SER A 149 -16.23 -0.20 -20.37
C SER A 149 -17.17 -1.32 -20.82
N ALA A 150 -16.84 -2.58 -20.47
CA ALA A 150 -17.65 -3.74 -20.82
C ALA A 150 -18.75 -4.02 -19.78
N ASP A 151 -18.61 -3.54 -18.54
CA ASP A 151 -19.60 -3.72 -17.46
C ASP A 151 -20.71 -2.63 -17.50
N ASP A 152 -20.45 -1.51 -18.18
CA ASP A 152 -21.38 -0.37 -18.35
C ASP A 152 -22.32 -0.48 -19.58
N GLY A 153 -22.22 -1.54 -20.38
CA GLY A 153 -22.97 -1.74 -21.65
C GLY A 153 -24.03 -2.85 -21.60
#